data_AF-A0A7X9DS82-F1
#
_entry.id   AF-A0A7X9DS82-F1
#
_cell.length_a   1.000
_cell.length_b   1.000
_cell.length_c   1.000
_cell.angle_alpha   90.00
_cell.angle_beta   90.00
_cell.angle_gamma   90.00
#
_symmetry.space_group_name_H-M   'P 1'
#
loop_
_entity.id
_entity.type
_entity.pdbx_description
1 polymer ?
#
loop_
_entity_poly.entity_id
_entity_poly.type
_entity_poly.pdbx_seq_one_letter_code
_entity_poly.pdbx_strand_id
1 'polypeptide(L)'
;MRTGKNLLYLGLLLVALFVGLERWRVLLQVLFSSACYFATLPLWPVWLPLGAGCAGYLGYFFWLLVSRRSTRLLHHVAVLFLFAAVILMRTWEALSVVPQTQWLGDDEAPPPVLLVRAGGRLKRALDERKAEGESYPVEREALEKLLRDKGRMPSSGFLGHGLRLPVQVVLVSSAEGPVLTPRPDDRPGTLYVAVSEDGGRYWITLLGMSDYPCGRAEMITGEDRAPLVLEPGDGEGGEE
;
A
#
# COMPACT_ATOMS: atom_id res chain seq x y z
N MET A 1 38.64 18.69 25.86
CA MET A 1 38.08 19.16 24.56
C MET A 1 37.54 18.06 23.64
N ARG A 2 38.14 16.86 23.55
CA ARG A 2 37.63 15.78 22.65
C ARG A 2 36.22 15.30 23.00
N THR A 3 35.89 15.19 24.29
CA THR A 3 34.59 14.70 24.77
C THR A 3 33.44 15.64 24.40
N GLY A 4 33.64 16.96 24.53
CA GLY A 4 32.62 17.95 24.17
C GLY A 4 32.27 17.96 22.68
N LYS A 5 33.26 17.75 21.80
CA LYS A 5 33.04 17.66 20.34
C LYS A 5 32.21 16.43 19.97
N ASN A 6 32.51 15.28 20.59
CA ASN A 6 31.77 14.05 20.34
C ASN A 6 30.31 14.14 20.80
N LEU A 7 30.03 14.82 21.93
CA LEU A 7 28.68 15.07 22.41
C LEU A 7 27.89 15.98 21.45
N LEU A 8 28.54 17.00 20.90
CA LEU A 8 27.93 17.88 19.89
C LEU A 8 27.51 17.09 18.63
N TYR A 9 28.37 16.21 18.11
CA TYR A 9 28.06 15.41 16.91
C TYR A 9 26.94 14.40 17.15
N LEU A 10 26.93 13.78 18.32
CA LEU A 10 25.83 12.91 18.73
C LEU A 10 24.51 13.71 18.77
N GLY A 11 24.54 14.91 19.34
CA GLY A 11 23.37 15.81 19.36
C GLY A 11 22.86 16.15 17.97
N LEU A 12 23.74 16.53 17.04
CA LEU A 12 23.35 16.84 15.66
C LEU A 12 22.73 15.64 14.94
N LEU A 13 23.32 14.46 15.09
CA LEU A 13 22.79 13.24 14.47
C LEU A 13 21.43 12.84 15.05
N LEU A 14 21.24 12.98 16.36
CA LEU A 14 19.95 12.77 17.01
C LEU A 14 18.89 13.75 16.51
N VAL A 15 19.24 15.02 16.33
CA VAL A 15 18.34 16.03 15.76
C VAL A 15 17.97 15.66 14.32
N ALA A 16 18.91 15.24 13.47
CA ALA A 16 18.60 14.77 12.12
C ALA A 16 17.63 13.58 12.11
N LEU A 17 17.86 12.58 12.97
CA LEU A 17 16.95 11.44 13.10
C LEU A 17 15.56 11.86 13.56
N PHE A 18 15.47 12.81 14.50
CA PHE A 18 14.22 13.36 14.98
C PHE A 18 13.46 14.14 13.90
N VAL A 19 14.16 15.00 13.16
CA VAL A 19 13.59 15.79 12.06
C VAL A 19 13.02 14.90 10.94
N GLY A 20 13.64 13.74 10.68
CA GLY A 20 13.16 12.77 9.69
C GLY A 20 12.22 11.69 10.24
N LEU A 21 11.89 11.68 11.54
CA LEU A 21 11.28 10.55 12.24
C LEU A 21 9.99 10.04 11.59
N GLU A 22 9.09 10.95 11.20
CA GLU A 22 7.82 10.58 10.57
C GLU A 22 8.04 9.82 9.25
N ARG A 23 9.01 10.27 8.43
CA ARG A 23 9.38 9.62 7.17
C ARG A 23 10.03 8.28 7.41
N TRP A 24 10.91 8.17 8.41
CA TRP A 24 11.52 6.91 8.80
C TRP A 24 10.50 5.88 9.25
N ARG A 25 9.53 6.30 10.06
CA ARG A 25 8.43 5.43 10.51
C ARG A 25 7.63 4.89 9.33
N VAL A 26 7.26 5.77 8.41
CA VAL A 26 6.50 5.41 7.20
C VAL A 26 7.30 4.47 6.29
N LEU A 27 8.61 4.72 6.10
CA LEU A 27 9.48 3.82 5.34
C LEU A 27 9.60 2.43 5.97
N LEU A 28 9.77 2.36 7.29
CA LEU A 28 9.79 1.08 8.00
C LEU A 28 8.46 0.34 7.82
N GLN A 29 7.33 1.05 7.92
CA GLN A 29 6.01 0.45 7.65
C GLN A 29 5.89 -0.06 6.21
N VAL A 30 6.40 0.65 5.21
CA VAL A 30 6.44 0.16 3.81
C VAL A 30 7.30 -1.10 3.68
N LEU A 31 8.46 -1.14 4.34
CA LEU A 31 9.38 -2.28 4.25
C LEU A 31 8.86 -3.54 4.93
N PHE A 32 8.07 -3.38 5.99
CA PHE A 32 7.54 -4.50 6.78
C PHE A 32 6.08 -4.83 6.47
N SER A 33 5.37 -4.02 5.69
CA SER A 33 4.01 -4.32 5.27
C SER A 33 3.96 -4.98 3.90
N SER A 34 3.20 -6.05 3.80
CA SER A 34 2.89 -6.72 2.54
C SER A 34 2.02 -5.85 1.61
N ALA A 35 1.29 -4.87 2.16
CA ALA A 35 0.45 -3.91 1.42
C ALA A 35 0.13 -2.64 2.24
N CYS A 36 0.33 -1.45 1.67
CA CYS A 36 -0.05 -0.14 2.24
C CYS A 36 -0.37 0.86 1.12
N TYR A 37 -1.08 1.95 1.42
CA TYR A 37 -1.29 3.02 0.45
C TYR A 37 -0.50 4.27 0.83
N PHE A 38 0.47 4.69 0.01
CA PHE A 38 1.20 5.92 0.26
C PHE A 38 1.39 6.74 -1.02
N ALA A 39 0.44 7.64 -1.31
CA ALA A 39 0.58 8.56 -2.44
C ALA A 39 1.72 9.58 -2.24
N THR A 40 2.06 9.90 -0.99
CA THR A 40 3.00 10.97 -0.59
C THR A 40 4.41 10.47 -0.25
N LEU A 41 4.78 9.29 -0.75
CA LEU A 41 6.13 8.72 -0.63
C LEU A 41 7.01 8.82 -1.91
N PRO A 42 6.87 9.81 -2.82
CA PRO A 42 7.69 9.83 -4.04
C PRO A 42 9.20 9.99 -3.75
N LEU A 43 9.55 10.45 -2.54
CA LEU A 43 10.92 10.68 -2.09
C LEU A 43 11.53 9.49 -1.34
N TRP A 44 10.83 8.35 -1.26
CA TRP A 44 11.37 7.13 -0.63
C TRP A 44 12.77 6.74 -1.17
N PRO A 45 13.09 6.89 -2.47
CA PRO A 45 14.43 6.56 -2.98
C PRO A 45 15.52 7.48 -2.44
N VAL A 46 15.16 8.65 -1.89
CA VAL A 46 16.09 9.61 -1.29
C VAL A 46 16.15 9.43 0.22
N TRP A 47 14.98 9.28 0.87
CA TRP A 47 14.93 9.05 2.30
C TRP A 47 15.60 7.72 2.65
N LEU A 48 15.25 6.60 2.02
CA LEU A 48 15.78 5.27 2.36
C LEU A 48 17.33 5.20 2.44
N PRO A 49 18.11 5.66 1.44
CA PRO A 49 19.57 5.69 1.56
C PRO A 49 20.07 6.71 2.59
N LEU A 50 19.40 7.85 2.77
CA LEU A 50 19.75 8.85 3.78
C LEU A 50 19.58 8.30 5.21
N GLY A 51 18.51 7.54 5.44
CA GLY A 51 18.22 6.87 6.71
C GLY A 51 19.21 5.76 6.99
N ALA A 52 19.51 4.92 5.97
CA ALA A 52 20.55 3.90 6.05
C ALA A 52 21.93 4.51 6.33
N GLY A 53 22.26 5.65 5.70
CA GLY A 53 23.47 6.42 5.96
C GLY A 53 23.55 6.93 7.41
N CYS A 54 22.46 7.51 7.93
CA CYS A 54 22.40 7.98 9.32
C CYS A 54 22.55 6.83 10.32
N ALA A 55 21.85 5.71 10.12
CA ALA A 55 21.90 4.54 11.00
C ALA A 55 23.27 3.85 10.95
N GLY A 56 23.82 3.63 9.76
CA GLY A 56 25.16 3.05 9.58
C GLY A 56 26.24 3.93 10.21
N TYR A 57 26.12 5.25 10.07
CA TYR A 57 27.04 6.18 10.70
C TYR A 57 26.94 6.19 12.23
N LEU A 58 25.72 6.12 12.78
CA LEU A 58 25.50 6.00 14.21
C LEU A 58 26.15 4.73 14.76
N GLY A 59 25.99 3.59 14.08
CA GLY A 59 26.64 2.32 14.44
C GLY A 59 28.17 2.42 14.40
N TYR A 60 28.73 3.04 13.35
CA TYR A 60 30.16 3.30 13.24
C TYR A 60 30.67 4.22 14.37
N PHE A 61 29.91 5.26 14.74
CA PHE A 61 30.25 6.15 15.85
C PHE A 61 30.33 5.40 17.18
N PHE A 62 29.34 4.55 17.50
CA PHE A 62 29.36 3.73 18.71
C PHE A 62 30.53 2.74 18.71
N TRP A 63 30.82 2.12 17.57
CA TRP A 63 31.98 1.23 17.46
C TRP A 63 33.31 1.97 17.71
N LEU A 64 33.47 3.19 17.19
CA LEU A 64 34.65 4.03 17.48
C LEU A 64 34.75 4.41 18.95
N LEU A 65 33.61 4.73 19.58
CA LEU A 65 33.52 5.06 21.00
C LEU A 65 33.99 3.88 21.87
N VAL A 66 33.48 2.68 21.59
CA VAL A 66 33.82 1.44 22.30
C VAL A 66 35.29 1.05 22.06
N SER A 67 35.77 1.15 20.82
CA SER A 67 37.15 0.82 20.45
C SER A 67 38.18 1.88 20.85
N ARG A 68 37.76 3.00 21.44
CA ARG A 68 38.60 4.14 21.86
C ARG A 68 39.48 4.70 20.73
N ARG A 69 39.07 4.51 19.47
CA ARG A 69 39.82 4.99 18.30
C ARG A 69 39.57 6.48 18.07
N SER A 70 40.59 7.20 17.61
CA SER A 70 40.49 8.64 17.35
C SER A 70 39.62 8.92 16.13
N THR A 71 38.70 9.88 16.26
CA THR A 71 37.95 10.44 15.12
C THR A 71 38.88 11.32 14.28
N ARG A 72 38.82 11.16 12.96
CA ARG A 72 39.59 11.97 11.98
C ARG A 72 38.71 13.08 11.40
N LEU A 73 39.31 14.03 10.68
CA LEU A 73 38.61 15.16 10.05
C LEU A 73 37.48 14.71 9.11
N LEU A 74 37.65 13.57 8.42
CA LEU A 74 36.62 12.92 7.59
C LEU A 74 35.31 12.61 8.35
N HIS A 75 35.40 12.30 9.65
CA HIS A 75 34.24 12.07 10.52
C HIS A 75 33.39 13.34 10.67
N HIS A 76 34.05 14.51 10.70
CA HIS A 76 33.38 15.79 10.93
C HIS A 76 32.59 16.19 9.68
N VAL A 77 33.20 16.01 8.51
CA VAL A 77 32.58 16.27 7.21
C VAL A 77 31.37 15.35 6.99
N ALA A 78 31.48 14.07 7.36
CA ALA A 78 30.38 13.12 7.19
C ALA A 78 29.14 13.45 8.04
N VAL A 79 29.30 13.80 9.33
CA VAL A 79 28.15 14.19 10.20
C VAL A 79 27.46 15.44 9.66
N LEU A 80 28.25 16.47 9.32
CA LEU A 80 27.71 17.73 8.85
C LEU A 80 26.99 17.57 7.52
N PHE A 81 27.53 16.74 6.62
CA PHE A 81 26.88 16.42 5.35
C PHE A 81 25.54 15.70 5.54
N LEU A 82 25.49 14.66 6.37
CA LEU A 82 24.25 13.92 6.65
C LEU A 82 23.20 14.84 7.30
N PHE A 83 23.61 15.66 8.26
CA PHE A 83 22.74 16.63 8.93
C PHE A 83 22.17 17.67 7.94
N ALA A 84 23.04 18.26 7.11
CA ALA A 84 22.64 19.23 6.10
C ALA A 84 21.70 18.60 5.04
N ALA A 85 21.96 17.36 4.63
CA ALA A 85 21.11 16.65 3.67
C ALA A 85 19.71 16.40 4.24
N VAL A 86 19.58 16.00 5.52
CA VAL A 86 18.28 15.82 6.17
C VAL A 86 17.51 17.14 6.28
N ILE A 87 18.18 18.23 6.70
CA ILE A 87 17.54 19.54 6.77
C ILE A 87 17.11 20.00 5.39
N LEU A 88 18.00 19.95 4.39
CA LEU A 88 17.69 20.36 3.02
C LEU A 88 16.50 19.60 2.48
N MET A 89 16.44 18.28 2.72
CA MET A 89 15.33 17.47 2.27
C MET A 89 14.03 17.82 2.98
N ARG A 90 14.08 18.08 4.29
CA ARG A 90 12.90 18.49 5.05
C ARG A 90 12.39 19.87 4.65
N THR A 91 13.31 20.81 4.42
CA THR A 91 12.99 22.15 3.92
C THR A 91 12.44 22.07 2.51
N TRP A 92 12.99 21.22 1.64
CA TRP A 92 12.45 20.96 0.32
C TRP A 92 11.02 20.43 0.41
N GLU A 93 10.74 19.46 1.27
CA GLU A 93 9.37 18.96 1.47
C GLU A 93 8.40 20.03 1.99
N ALA A 94 8.85 20.89 2.90
CA ALA A 94 8.02 21.96 3.47
C ALA A 94 7.76 23.10 2.48
N LEU A 95 8.71 23.36 1.57
CA LEU A 95 8.62 24.40 0.54
C LEU A 95 7.99 23.90 -0.76
N SER A 96 8.14 22.60 -1.05
CA SER A 96 7.32 21.98 -2.06
C SER A 96 5.89 22.10 -1.58
N VAL A 97 5.03 22.72 -2.39
CA VAL A 97 3.59 22.55 -2.24
C VAL A 97 3.41 21.04 -2.29
N VAL A 98 3.19 20.40 -1.14
CA VAL A 98 2.75 19.02 -1.09
C VAL A 98 1.53 19.05 -1.98
N PRO A 99 1.53 18.41 -3.15
CA PRO A 99 0.30 18.28 -3.90
C PRO A 99 -0.60 17.57 -2.91
N GLN A 100 -1.56 18.29 -2.31
CA GLN A 100 -2.75 17.65 -1.84
C GLN A 100 -3.15 16.84 -3.06
N THR A 101 -3.14 15.52 -2.94
CA THR A 101 -3.52 14.63 -4.02
C THR A 101 -4.97 14.93 -4.36
N GLN A 102 -5.16 15.98 -5.16
CA GLN A 102 -6.35 16.25 -5.94
C GLN A 102 -6.32 15.15 -6.96
N TRP A 103 -7.08 14.12 -6.65
CA TRP A 103 -7.43 13.00 -7.50
C TRP A 103 -7.90 13.55 -8.86
N LEU A 104 -7.03 13.57 -9.87
CA LEU A 104 -7.23 14.29 -11.13
C LEU A 104 -7.47 13.34 -12.34
N GLY A 105 -7.60 12.03 -12.10
CA GLY A 105 -7.97 11.07 -13.14
C GLY A 105 -8.32 9.68 -12.62
N ASP A 106 -8.75 8.79 -13.52
CA ASP A 106 -9.18 7.41 -13.20
C ASP A 106 -8.09 6.55 -12.55
N ASP A 107 -6.82 6.88 -12.75
CA ASP A 107 -5.64 6.26 -12.13
C ASP A 107 -5.27 6.86 -10.76
N GLU A 108 -6.00 7.89 -10.34
CA GLU A 108 -5.80 8.67 -9.13
C GLU A 108 -7.11 8.73 -8.34
N ALA A 109 -7.93 7.68 -8.28
CA ALA A 109 -9.02 7.62 -7.30
C ALA A 109 -8.53 6.99 -5.98
N PRO A 110 -9.19 7.24 -4.84
CA PRO A 110 -8.89 6.53 -3.60
C PRO A 110 -8.91 5.02 -3.80
N PRO A 111 -8.05 4.24 -3.12
CA PRO A 111 -8.01 2.79 -3.30
C PRO A 111 -9.37 2.07 -3.17
N PRO A 112 -10.26 2.45 -2.22
CA PRO A 112 -11.59 1.85 -2.16
C PRO A 112 -12.39 2.05 -3.45
N VAL A 113 -12.33 3.23 -4.06
CA VAL A 113 -13.03 3.54 -5.32
C VAL A 113 -12.47 2.71 -6.48
N LEU A 114 -11.14 2.62 -6.58
CA LEU A 114 -10.49 1.79 -7.61
C LEU A 114 -10.84 0.31 -7.46
N LEU A 115 -10.90 -0.19 -6.22
CA LEU A 115 -11.28 -1.57 -5.95
C LEU A 115 -12.76 -1.82 -6.28
N VAL A 116 -13.65 -0.89 -5.94
CA VAL A 116 -15.08 -0.96 -6.32
C VAL A 116 -15.25 -0.97 -7.84
N ARG A 117 -14.52 -0.12 -8.57
CA ARG A 117 -14.51 -0.14 -10.05
C ARG A 117 -14.02 -1.48 -10.60
N ALA A 118 -13.00 -2.07 -9.98
CA ALA A 118 -12.55 -3.42 -10.33
C ALA A 118 -13.64 -4.47 -10.08
N GLY A 119 -14.30 -4.44 -8.92
CA GLY A 119 -15.44 -5.28 -8.58
C GLY A 119 -16.59 -5.13 -9.58
N GLY A 120 -16.93 -3.90 -9.95
CA GLY A 120 -17.96 -3.61 -10.96
C GLY A 120 -17.61 -4.14 -12.35
N ARG A 121 -16.34 -4.06 -12.78
CA ARG A 121 -15.90 -4.66 -14.06
C ARG A 121 -16.02 -6.19 -14.03
N LEU A 122 -15.64 -6.81 -12.91
CA LEU A 122 -15.77 -8.26 -12.72
C LEU A 122 -17.25 -8.70 -12.73
N LYS A 123 -18.11 -7.94 -12.04
CA LYS A 123 -19.56 -8.13 -12.03
C LYS A 123 -20.13 -8.12 -13.45
N ARG A 124 -19.82 -7.07 -14.23
CA ARG A 124 -20.28 -6.96 -15.64
C ARG A 124 -19.84 -8.16 -16.47
N ALA A 125 -18.58 -8.60 -16.33
CA ALA A 125 -18.08 -9.76 -17.05
C ALA A 125 -18.85 -11.06 -16.71
N LEU A 126 -19.22 -11.24 -15.43
CA LEU A 126 -20.03 -12.38 -14.98
C LEU A 126 -21.48 -12.28 -15.48
N ASP A 127 -22.08 -11.10 -15.41
CA ASP A 127 -23.46 -10.87 -15.86
C ASP A 127 -23.60 -11.03 -17.39
N GLU A 128 -22.64 -10.53 -18.17
CA GLU A 128 -22.56 -10.73 -19.63
C GLU A 128 -22.49 -12.23 -19.99
N ARG A 129 -21.61 -12.98 -19.31
CA ARG A 129 -21.49 -14.43 -19.48
C ARG A 129 -22.83 -15.14 -19.23
N LYS A 130 -23.58 -14.71 -18.20
CA LYS A 130 -24.91 -15.26 -17.92
C LYS A 130 -25.93 -14.89 -18.98
N ALA A 131 -25.90 -13.66 -19.48
CA ALA A 131 -26.75 -13.19 -20.58
C ALA A 131 -26.48 -13.94 -21.89
N GLU A 132 -25.25 -14.38 -22.12
CA GLU A 132 -24.83 -15.27 -23.22
C GLU A 132 -25.33 -16.73 -23.03
N GLY A 133 -26.00 -17.04 -21.92
CA GLY A 133 -26.55 -18.36 -21.62
C GLY A 133 -25.57 -19.32 -20.95
N GLU A 134 -24.36 -18.88 -20.61
CA GLU A 134 -23.37 -19.70 -19.91
C GLU A 134 -23.57 -19.64 -18.39
N SER A 135 -23.21 -20.71 -17.68
CA SER A 135 -23.20 -20.72 -16.21
C SER A 135 -22.06 -19.88 -15.64
N TYR A 136 -22.20 -19.42 -14.40
CA TYR A 136 -21.10 -18.75 -13.69
C TYR A 136 -19.90 -19.71 -13.53
N PRO A 137 -18.67 -19.18 -13.53
CA PRO A 137 -17.47 -20.02 -13.45
C PRO A 137 -17.34 -20.64 -12.06
N VAL A 138 -17.63 -21.94 -11.94
CA VAL A 138 -17.44 -22.72 -10.71
C VAL A 138 -16.01 -23.25 -10.57
N GLU A 139 -15.23 -23.21 -11.66
CA GLU A 139 -13.82 -23.62 -11.68
C GLU A 139 -12.89 -22.42 -11.89
N ARG A 140 -11.70 -22.50 -11.29
CA ARG A 140 -10.72 -21.42 -11.32
C ARG A 140 -10.25 -21.13 -12.75
N GLU A 141 -10.05 -22.17 -13.54
CA GLU A 141 -9.60 -22.09 -14.93
C GLU A 141 -10.61 -21.32 -15.79
N ALA A 142 -11.90 -21.55 -15.56
CA ALA A 142 -12.98 -20.84 -16.26
C ALA A 142 -13.00 -19.35 -15.88
N LEU A 143 -12.81 -19.03 -14.60
CA LEU A 143 -12.70 -17.64 -14.14
C LEU A 143 -11.47 -16.95 -14.73
N GLU A 144 -10.31 -17.61 -14.72
CA GLU A 144 -9.08 -17.06 -15.30
C GLU A 144 -9.21 -16.83 -16.82
N LYS A 145 -9.91 -17.73 -17.53
CA LYS A 145 -10.23 -17.55 -18.94
C LYS A 145 -11.12 -16.31 -19.15
N LEU A 146 -12.20 -16.17 -18.38
CA LEU A 146 -13.07 -14.99 -18.44
C LEU A 146 -12.28 -13.68 -18.23
N LEU A 147 -11.40 -13.66 -17.23
CA LEU A 147 -10.56 -12.49 -16.94
C LEU A 147 -9.54 -12.18 -18.04
N ARG A 148 -9.04 -13.20 -18.76
CA ARG A 148 -8.17 -13.00 -19.93
C ARG A 148 -8.95 -12.44 -21.12
N ASP A 149 -10.13 -12.99 -21.39
CA ASP A 149 -10.94 -12.65 -22.56
C ASP A 149 -11.54 -11.23 -22.45
N LYS A 150 -11.91 -10.79 -21.24
CA LYS A 150 -12.47 -9.45 -20.98
C LYS A 150 -11.41 -8.37 -20.74
N GLY A 151 -10.13 -8.70 -20.88
CA GLY A 151 -9.00 -7.79 -20.73
C GLY A 151 -8.50 -7.62 -19.29
N ARG A 152 -7.34 -6.98 -19.15
CA ARG A 152 -6.66 -6.86 -17.85
C ARG A 152 -7.53 -6.12 -16.82
N MET A 153 -7.65 -6.71 -15.63
CA MET A 153 -8.28 -6.05 -14.49
C MET A 153 -7.57 -4.73 -14.15
N PRO A 154 -8.32 -3.67 -13.78
CA PRO A 154 -7.73 -2.42 -13.33
C PRO A 154 -6.92 -2.63 -12.04
N SER A 155 -6.10 -1.64 -11.68
CA SER A 155 -5.29 -1.73 -10.46
C SER A 155 -6.17 -1.69 -9.20
N SER A 156 -5.69 -2.27 -8.10
CA SER A 156 -6.40 -2.23 -6.82
C SER A 156 -6.32 -0.87 -6.11
N GLY A 157 -5.50 0.05 -6.62
CA GLY A 157 -5.15 1.30 -5.95
C GLY A 157 -4.15 1.14 -4.79
N PHE A 158 -4.07 -0.03 -4.15
CA PHE A 158 -3.10 -0.30 -3.08
C PHE A 158 -1.68 -0.43 -3.61
N LEU A 159 -0.69 -0.13 -2.76
CA LEU A 159 0.73 -0.32 -3.05
C LEU A 159 1.32 -1.42 -2.17
N GLY A 160 2.28 -2.17 -2.66
CA GLY A 160 3.08 -3.11 -1.88
C GLY A 160 4.55 -2.81 -2.17
N HIS A 161 5.33 -2.52 -1.13
CA HIS A 161 6.72 -2.07 -1.29
C HIS A 161 6.88 -0.90 -2.30
N GLY A 162 5.88 -0.01 -2.38
CA GLY A 162 5.86 1.13 -3.30
C GLY A 162 5.41 0.81 -4.75
N LEU A 163 5.08 -0.45 -5.06
CA LEU A 163 4.58 -0.86 -6.37
C LEU A 163 3.07 -1.05 -6.35
N ARG A 164 2.37 -0.67 -7.43
CA ARG A 164 0.93 -0.89 -7.56
C ARG A 164 0.62 -2.38 -7.46
N LEU A 165 -0.28 -2.75 -6.54
CA LEU A 165 -0.73 -4.11 -6.40
C LEU A 165 -1.80 -4.40 -7.46
N PRO A 166 -1.61 -5.43 -8.30
CA PRO A 166 -2.69 -5.89 -9.17
C PRO A 166 -3.82 -6.45 -8.32
N VAL A 167 -5.04 -6.26 -8.80
CA VAL A 167 -6.22 -6.92 -8.21
C VAL A 167 -6.00 -8.44 -8.25
N GLN A 168 -6.28 -9.09 -7.14
CA GLN A 168 -6.27 -10.55 -7.03
C GLN A 168 -7.72 -11.02 -6.99
N VAL A 169 -8.11 -11.94 -7.87
CA VAL A 169 -9.45 -12.51 -7.85
C VAL A 169 -9.35 -13.93 -7.31
N VAL A 170 -10.11 -14.23 -6.25
CA VAL A 170 -10.14 -15.53 -5.57
C VAL A 170 -11.53 -16.13 -5.75
N LEU A 171 -11.60 -17.30 -6.42
CA LEU A 171 -12.83 -18.05 -6.56
C LEU A 171 -13.09 -18.89 -5.30
N VAL A 172 -14.34 -18.87 -4.84
CA VAL A 172 -14.86 -19.73 -3.78
C VAL A 172 -16.06 -20.50 -4.35
N SER A 173 -15.77 -21.71 -4.82
CA SER A 173 -16.77 -22.62 -5.40
C SER A 173 -17.66 -23.24 -4.31
N SER A 174 -18.87 -23.63 -4.69
CA SER A 174 -19.86 -24.25 -3.79
C SER A 174 -20.13 -23.43 -2.52
N ALA A 175 -20.19 -22.11 -2.68
CA ALA A 175 -20.44 -21.19 -1.59
C ALA A 175 -21.93 -21.12 -1.25
N GLU A 176 -22.26 -21.17 0.04
CA GLU A 176 -23.62 -20.93 0.55
C GLU A 176 -23.98 -19.43 0.62
N GLY A 177 -22.98 -18.54 0.47
CA GLY A 177 -23.16 -17.09 0.54
C GLY A 177 -21.85 -16.31 0.32
N PRO A 178 -21.87 -14.98 0.54
CA PRO A 178 -20.71 -14.12 0.36
C PRO A 178 -19.59 -14.41 1.37
N VAL A 179 -18.35 -14.13 0.96
CA VAL A 179 -17.20 -14.19 1.88
C VAL A 179 -17.18 -12.91 2.71
N LEU A 180 -17.53 -13.00 4.00
CA LEU A 180 -17.62 -11.85 4.92
C LEU A 180 -16.40 -11.70 5.83
N THR A 181 -15.52 -12.69 5.88
CA THR A 181 -14.30 -12.66 6.69
C THR A 181 -13.08 -12.88 5.79
N PRO A 182 -12.06 -12.01 5.87
CA PRO A 182 -10.82 -12.22 5.13
C PRO A 182 -10.17 -13.56 5.50
N ARG A 183 -9.59 -14.28 4.54
CA ARG A 183 -8.82 -15.48 4.87
C ARG A 183 -7.43 -15.09 5.39
N PRO A 184 -6.74 -15.98 6.12
CA PRO A 184 -5.36 -15.74 6.52
C PRO A 184 -4.50 -15.44 5.29
N ASP A 185 -3.58 -14.49 5.44
CA ASP A 185 -2.61 -14.06 4.42
C ASP A 185 -3.18 -13.35 3.17
N ASP A 186 -4.50 -13.15 3.10
CA ASP A 186 -5.09 -12.37 2.01
C ASP A 186 -4.71 -10.89 2.14
N ARG A 187 -4.33 -10.31 1.01
CA ARG A 187 -3.85 -8.92 0.93
C ARG A 187 -4.97 -7.97 0.49
N PRO A 188 -4.93 -6.69 0.92
CA PRO A 188 -5.77 -5.64 0.35
C PRO A 188 -5.68 -5.62 -1.19
N GLY A 189 -6.82 -5.36 -1.84
CA GLY A 189 -6.97 -5.45 -3.29
C GLY A 189 -7.43 -6.83 -3.80
N THR A 190 -7.87 -7.71 -2.90
CA THR A 190 -8.44 -9.01 -3.26
C THR A 190 -9.95 -8.88 -3.49
N LEU A 191 -10.45 -9.51 -4.55
CA LEU A 191 -11.87 -9.68 -4.83
C LEU A 191 -12.22 -11.16 -4.64
N TYR A 192 -13.12 -11.47 -3.74
CA TYR A 192 -13.66 -12.83 -3.64
C TYR A 192 -14.84 -12.95 -4.58
N VAL A 193 -14.87 -14.01 -5.37
CA VAL A 193 -16.03 -14.42 -6.16
C VAL A 193 -16.53 -15.71 -5.55
N ALA A 194 -17.58 -15.63 -4.75
CA ALA A 194 -18.27 -16.80 -4.23
C ALA A 194 -19.33 -17.22 -5.23
N VAL A 195 -19.36 -18.50 -5.62
CA VAL A 195 -20.33 -19.03 -6.58
C VAL A 195 -21.04 -20.22 -5.96
N SER A 196 -22.37 -20.25 -6.07
CA SER A 196 -23.18 -21.35 -5.56
C SER A 196 -22.84 -22.68 -6.25
N GLU A 197 -23.13 -23.79 -5.57
CA GLU A 197 -22.81 -25.14 -6.09
C GLU A 197 -23.45 -25.43 -7.46
N ASP A 198 -24.67 -24.94 -7.68
CA ASP A 198 -25.40 -25.05 -8.94
C ASP A 198 -24.93 -24.07 -10.03
N GLY A 199 -23.98 -23.16 -9.72
CA GLY A 199 -23.55 -22.09 -10.63
C GLY A 199 -24.65 -21.10 -10.99
N GLY A 200 -25.73 -21.07 -10.21
CA GLY A 200 -26.92 -20.24 -10.42
C GLY A 200 -26.81 -18.84 -9.84
N ARG A 201 -25.95 -18.63 -8.83
CA ARG A 201 -25.74 -17.37 -8.12
C ARG A 201 -24.26 -17.11 -7.89
N TYR A 202 -23.91 -15.83 -7.74
CA TYR A 202 -22.59 -15.43 -7.26
C TYR A 202 -22.69 -14.26 -6.28
N TRP A 203 -21.62 -14.03 -5.54
CA TRP A 203 -21.39 -12.86 -4.70
C TRP A 203 -19.97 -12.36 -4.91
N ILE A 204 -19.80 -11.04 -5.04
CA ILE A 204 -18.47 -10.43 -5.02
C ILE A 204 -18.30 -9.64 -3.73
N THR A 205 -17.27 -9.95 -2.97
CA THR A 205 -16.84 -9.13 -1.83
C THR A 205 -15.43 -8.60 -2.05
N LEU A 206 -15.17 -7.39 -1.54
CA LEU A 206 -13.96 -6.65 -1.82
C LEU A 206 -13.13 -6.49 -0.54
N LEU A 207 -11.88 -6.92 -0.59
CA LEU A 207 -10.96 -6.80 0.52
C LEU A 207 -10.14 -5.51 0.40
N GLY A 208 -10.51 -4.52 1.20
CA GLY A 208 -9.82 -3.25 1.34
C GLY A 208 -8.85 -3.25 2.53
N MET A 209 -8.78 -2.11 3.21
CA MET A 209 -7.92 -1.90 4.36
C MET A 209 -8.69 -1.09 5.42
N SER A 210 -8.62 -1.54 6.68
CA SER A 210 -9.36 -0.97 7.82
C SER A 210 -9.01 0.49 8.08
N ASP A 211 -7.72 0.79 7.99
CA ASP A 211 -7.14 2.08 8.33
C ASP A 211 -6.33 2.62 7.17
N TYR A 212 -6.54 3.89 6.84
CA TYR A 212 -5.74 4.60 5.87
C TYR A 212 -4.64 5.40 6.59
N PRO A 213 -3.38 5.46 6.09
CA PRO A 213 -2.83 4.86 4.86
C PRO A 213 -2.35 3.40 4.99
N CYS A 214 -2.36 2.86 6.20
CA CYS A 214 -1.91 1.51 6.51
C CYS A 214 -2.84 0.89 7.58
N GLY A 215 -3.18 -0.38 7.43
CA GLY A 215 -4.16 -1.06 8.27
C GLY A 215 -4.22 -2.55 7.98
N ARG A 216 -5.16 -3.24 8.63
CA ARG A 216 -5.40 -4.67 8.37
C ARG A 216 -6.27 -4.81 7.13
N ALA A 217 -6.12 -5.92 6.42
CA ALA A 217 -7.05 -6.27 5.35
C ALA A 217 -8.44 -6.50 5.95
N GLU A 218 -9.45 -5.80 5.44
CA GLU A 218 -10.82 -5.86 5.92
C GLU A 218 -11.80 -5.72 4.75
N MET A 219 -12.99 -6.30 4.87
CA MET A 219 -14.01 -6.17 3.83
C MET A 219 -14.41 -4.70 3.70
N ILE A 220 -14.48 -4.18 2.47
CA ILE A 220 -15.04 -2.86 2.22
C ILE A 220 -16.50 -2.89 2.65
N THR A 221 -16.90 -1.90 3.43
CA THR A 221 -18.28 -1.76 3.92
C THR A 221 -19.03 -0.66 3.17
N GLY A 222 -20.34 -0.80 3.05
CA GLY A 222 -21.25 0.27 2.64
C GLY A 222 -21.44 1.33 3.73
N GLU A 223 -22.31 2.30 3.46
CA GLU A 223 -22.64 3.38 4.40
C GLU A 223 -23.27 2.87 5.71
N ASP A 224 -23.97 1.75 5.64
CA ASP A 224 -24.57 1.03 6.77
C ASP A 224 -23.56 0.25 7.61
N ARG A 225 -22.26 0.28 7.23
CA ARG A 225 -21.16 -0.50 7.81
C ARG A 225 -21.30 -2.01 7.62
N ALA A 226 -22.22 -2.47 6.79
CA ALA A 226 -22.26 -3.86 6.36
C ALA A 226 -21.24 -4.10 5.24
N PRO A 227 -20.63 -5.29 5.12
CA PRO A 227 -19.76 -5.62 4.01
C PRO A 227 -20.48 -5.39 2.67
N LEU A 228 -19.81 -4.69 1.75
CA LEU A 228 -20.31 -4.47 0.40
C LEU A 228 -20.28 -5.80 -0.36
N VAL A 229 -21.46 -6.23 -0.80
CA VAL A 229 -21.66 -7.43 -1.59
C VAL A 229 -22.26 -7.01 -2.94
N LEU A 230 -21.63 -7.43 -4.04
CA LEU A 230 -22.20 -7.24 -5.37
C LEU A 230 -22.85 -8.56 -5.82
N GLU A 231 -24.15 -8.51 -6.13
CA GLU A 231 -24.96 -9.67 -6.55
C GLU A 231 -25.43 -9.54 -8.01
N PRO A 232 -25.88 -10.63 -8.66
CA PRO A 232 -26.46 -10.56 -10.00
C PRO A 232 -27.60 -9.55 -10.06
N GLY A 233 -27.59 -8.68 -11.07
CA GLY A 233 -28.76 -7.83 -11.35
C GLY A 233 -28.93 -6.54 -10.54
N ASP A 234 -28.04 -6.20 -9.60
CA ASP A 234 -28.09 -4.92 -8.85
C ASP A 234 -27.78 -3.65 -9.69
N GLY A 235 -28.08 -3.63 -10.99
CA GLY A 235 -27.74 -2.53 -11.89
C GLY A 235 -28.67 -1.32 -11.75
N GLU A 236 -28.20 -0.26 -11.08
CA GLU A 236 -28.34 1.19 -11.41
C GLU A 236 -28.04 2.03 -10.15
N GLY A 237 -26.78 2.42 -9.94
CA GLY A 237 -26.42 3.26 -8.80
C GLY A 237 -24.93 3.49 -8.64
N GLY A 238 -24.28 4.08 -9.65
CA GLY A 238 -22.89 4.50 -9.52
C GLY A 238 -22.11 4.60 -10.83
N GLU A 239 -22.69 5.22 -11.85
CA GLU A 239 -21.89 5.97 -12.83
C GLU A 239 -21.98 7.44 -12.45
N GLU A 240 -20.91 7.96 -11.87
CA GLU A 240 -20.29 9.28 -12.13
C GLU A 240 -18.91 9.33 -11.45
#